data_AF-A0A395NJX3-F1
#
_entry.id   AF-A0A395NJX3-F1
#
_cell.length_a   1.000
_cell.length_b   1.000
_cell.length_c   1.000
_cell.angle_alpha   90.00
_cell.angle_beta   90.00
_cell.angle_gamma   90.00
#
_symmetry.space_group_name_H-M   'P 1'
#
loop_
_entity.id
_entity.type
_entity.pdbx_description
1 polymer ?
#
loop_
_entity_poly.entity_id
_entity_poly.type
_entity_poly.pdbx_seq_one_letter_code
_entity_poly.pdbx_strand_id
1 'polypeptide(L)'
;MAMHAPIQLIGFVMMIGGMALGIKVAQFVGYLRNPVRAHVVIGFIVVCTIILFQPVLGILQHRHFKKTGGKSILAYLHRWIGRGSVLLGMINTGLGFQLAKKNVIIHKSSYVRSYVLLGILVFVWISFVIYDELNLRKSAAAVTDEGEKGATKHEQNKVDT
;
A
#
# COMPACT_ATOMS: atom_id res chain seq x y z
N MET A 1 -3.57 -16.35 -1.80
CA MET A 1 -4.29 -15.41 -2.70
C MET A 1 -5.75 -15.18 -2.28
N ALA A 2 -6.47 -16.20 -1.78
CA ALA A 2 -7.90 -16.10 -1.43
C ALA A 2 -8.26 -15.00 -0.40
N MET A 3 -7.39 -14.74 0.59
CA MET A 3 -7.64 -13.70 1.62
C MET A 3 -7.26 -12.28 1.17
N HIS A 4 -6.47 -12.14 0.10
CA HIS A 4 -5.93 -10.84 -0.34
C HIS A 4 -6.84 -10.14 -1.35
N ALA A 5 -7.46 -10.90 -2.25
CA ALA A 5 -8.42 -10.38 -3.22
C ALA A 5 -9.65 -9.67 -2.60
N PRO A 6 -10.34 -10.23 -1.57
CA PRO A 6 -11.52 -9.58 -1.01
C PRO A 6 -11.18 -8.31 -0.22
N ILE A 7 -10.09 -8.30 0.55
CA ILE A 7 -9.68 -7.08 1.28
C ILE A 7 -9.24 -5.97 0.33
N GLN A 8 -8.62 -6.32 -0.80
CA GLN A 8 -8.23 -5.38 -1.84
C GLN A 8 -9.45 -4.84 -2.59
N LEU A 9 -10.47 -5.67 -2.82
CA LEU A 9 -11.76 -5.24 -3.40
C LEU A 9 -12.50 -4.27 -2.47
N ILE A 10 -12.54 -4.56 -1.16
CA ILE A 10 -13.14 -3.66 -0.18
C ILE A 10 -12.40 -2.32 -0.15
N GLY A 11 -11.06 -2.35 -0.10
CA GLY A 11 -10.23 -1.14 -0.17
C GLY A 11 -10.45 -0.34 -1.45
N PHE A 12 -10.62 -1.02 -2.58
CA PHE A 12 -10.93 -0.39 -3.87
C PHE A 12 -12.28 0.33 -3.86
N VAL A 13 -13.33 -0.31 -3.34
CA VAL A 13 -14.67 0.30 -3.22
C VAL A 13 -14.63 1.50 -2.26
N MET A 14 -13.96 1.37 -1.11
CA MET A 14 -13.79 2.48 -0.17
C MET A 14 -13.02 3.65 -0.79
N MET A 15 -11.98 3.38 -1.59
CA MET A 15 -11.20 4.40 -2.28
C MET A 15 -12.05 5.18 -3.30
N ILE A 16 -12.86 4.48 -4.10
CA ILE A 16 -13.79 5.12 -5.06
C ILE A 16 -14.85 5.93 -4.31
N GLY A 17 -15.43 5.38 -3.23
CA GLY A 17 -16.39 6.10 -2.40
C GLY A 17 -15.80 7.37 -1.77
N GLY A 18 -14.58 7.29 -1.25
CA GLY A 18 -13.84 8.43 -0.71
C GLY A 18 -13.54 9.50 -1.76
N MET A 19 -13.18 9.09 -2.97
CA MET A 19 -12.98 9.98 -4.11
C MET A 19 -14.28 10.69 -4.51
N ALA A 20 -15.38 9.95 -4.64
CA ALA A 20 -16.70 10.50 -4.99
C ALA A 20 -17.19 11.50 -3.93
N LEU A 21 -17.02 11.18 -2.65
CA LEU A 21 -17.33 12.09 -1.55
C LEU A 21 -16.43 13.33 -1.58
N GLY A 22 -15.13 13.17 -1.85
CA GLY A 22 -14.19 14.28 -1.98
C GLY A 22 -14.56 15.24 -3.12
N ILE A 23 -14.97 14.72 -4.28
CA ILE A 23 -15.45 15.51 -5.42
C ILE A 23 -16.74 16.25 -5.05
N LYS A 24 -17.70 15.56 -4.42
CA LYS A 24 -18.96 16.17 -3.96
C LYS A 24 -18.71 17.31 -2.99
N VAL A 25 -17.83 17.12 -2.00
CA VAL A 25 -17.44 18.19 -1.07
C VAL A 25 -16.77 19.33 -1.84
N ALA A 26 -15.82 19.05 -2.73
CA ALA A 26 -15.14 20.08 -3.52
C ALA A 26 -16.11 20.93 -4.36
N GLN A 27 -17.15 20.33 -4.93
CA GLN A 27 -18.22 21.03 -5.64
C GLN A 27 -19.09 21.87 -4.68
N PHE A 28 -19.39 21.35 -3.49
CA PHE A 28 -20.24 22.01 -2.51
C PHE A 28 -19.58 23.23 -1.87
N VAL A 29 -18.27 23.18 -1.59
CA VAL A 29 -17.58 24.30 -0.93
C VAL A 29 -17.17 25.41 -1.91
N GLY A 30 -17.28 25.22 -3.23
CA GLY A 30 -17.05 26.29 -4.22
C GLY A 30 -15.63 26.90 -4.26
N TYR A 31 -14.66 26.37 -3.51
CA TYR A 31 -13.33 26.98 -3.37
C TYR A 31 -12.29 26.39 -4.33
N LEU A 32 -12.23 26.97 -5.53
CA LEU A 32 -11.08 26.91 -6.45
C LEU A 32 -9.97 27.91 -6.03
N ARG A 33 -9.51 27.87 -4.77
CA ARG A 33 -8.36 28.68 -4.33
C ARG A 33 -7.25 27.81 -3.72
N ASN A 34 -6.01 28.15 -4.07
CA ASN A 34 -4.77 27.46 -3.69
C ASN A 34 -4.66 27.40 -2.15
N PRO A 35 -4.88 26.22 -1.51
CA PRO A 35 -4.14 24.96 -1.71
C PRO A 35 -5.02 23.75 -2.08
N VAL A 36 -6.33 23.95 -2.31
CA VAL A 36 -7.30 22.85 -2.52
C VAL A 36 -7.03 22.06 -3.80
N ARG A 37 -6.55 22.75 -4.84
CA ARG A 37 -6.15 22.15 -6.11
C ARG A 37 -5.07 21.07 -5.94
N ALA A 38 -4.05 21.33 -5.12
CA ALA A 38 -2.95 20.38 -4.96
C ALA A 38 -3.42 19.09 -4.29
N HIS A 39 -4.24 19.18 -3.24
CA HIS A 39 -4.85 18.02 -2.58
C HIS A 39 -5.71 17.19 -3.54
N VAL A 40 -6.62 17.83 -4.27
CA VAL A 40 -7.51 17.13 -5.20
C VAL A 40 -6.74 16.51 -6.37
N VAL A 41 -5.76 17.21 -6.94
CA VAL A 41 -4.94 16.70 -8.05
C VAL A 41 -4.04 15.54 -7.61
N ILE A 42 -3.37 15.65 -6.46
CA ILE A 42 -2.53 14.57 -5.92
C ILE A 42 -3.39 13.35 -5.61
N GLY A 43 -4.53 13.52 -4.93
CA GLY A 43 -5.47 12.44 -4.66
C GLY A 43 -6.00 11.78 -5.94
N PHE A 44 -6.36 12.57 -6.95
CA PHE A 44 -6.85 12.07 -8.23
C PHE A 44 -5.78 11.25 -8.97
N ILE A 45 -4.56 11.78 -9.09
CA ILE A 45 -3.45 11.08 -9.74
C ILE A 45 -3.17 9.76 -9.02
N VAL A 46 -3.08 9.78 -7.69
CA VAL A 46 -2.82 8.58 -6.87
C VAL A 46 -3.91 7.54 -7.08
N VAL A 47 -5.19 7.93 -7.01
CA VAL A 47 -6.32 7.02 -7.20
C VAL A 47 -6.33 6.45 -8.62
N CYS A 48 -6.14 7.27 -9.65
CA CYS A 48 -6.06 6.80 -11.04
C CYS A 48 -4.89 5.84 -11.26
N THR A 49 -3.71 6.13 -10.69
CA THR A 49 -2.56 5.23 -10.76
C THR A 49 -2.86 3.90 -10.07
N ILE A 50 -3.47 3.89 -8.89
CA ILE A 50 -3.84 2.66 -8.19
C ILE A 50 -4.88 1.86 -8.98
N ILE A 51 -5.96 2.51 -9.42
CA ILE A 51 -7.08 1.86 -10.11
C ILE A 51 -6.65 1.22 -11.44
N LEU A 52 -5.75 1.87 -12.18
CA LEU A 52 -5.33 1.36 -13.48
C LEU A 52 -4.17 0.37 -13.38
N PHE A 53 -3.13 0.70 -12.61
CA PHE A 53 -1.90 -0.09 -12.61
C PHE A 53 -1.95 -1.29 -11.66
N GLN A 54 -2.59 -1.19 -10.49
CA GLN A 54 -2.62 -2.31 -9.55
C GLN A 54 -3.39 -3.55 -10.07
N PRO A 55 -4.63 -3.45 -10.58
CA PRO A 55 -5.36 -4.64 -11.04
C PRO A 55 -4.77 -5.23 -12.32
N VAL A 56 -4.24 -4.41 -13.24
CA VAL A 56 -3.55 -4.89 -14.45
C VAL A 56 -2.32 -5.72 -14.08
N LEU A 57 -1.47 -5.20 -13.18
CA LEU A 57 -0.30 -5.92 -12.70
C LEU A 57 -0.68 -7.16 -11.88
N GLY A 58 -1.76 -7.09 -11.10
CA GLY A 58 -2.27 -8.22 -10.31
C GLY A 58 -2.79 -9.37 -11.18
N ILE A 59 -3.50 -9.08 -12.27
CA ILE A 59 -3.98 -10.08 -13.23
C ILE A 59 -2.81 -10.68 -14.02
N LEU A 60 -1.87 -9.85 -14.47
CA LEU A 60 -0.68 -10.30 -15.20
C LEU A 60 0.19 -11.22 -14.36
N GLN A 61 0.45 -10.89 -13.09
CA GLN A 61 1.21 -11.77 -12.19
C GLN A 61 0.46 -13.10 -11.97
N HIS A 62 -0.86 -13.07 -11.83
CA HIS A 62 -1.64 -14.28 -11.57
C HIS A 62 -1.59 -15.22 -12.76
N ARG A 63 -1.73 -14.68 -13.99
CA ARG A 63 -1.58 -15.44 -15.23
C ARG A 63 -0.16 -15.97 -15.41
N HIS A 64 0.85 -15.17 -15.08
CA HIS A 64 2.26 -15.58 -15.18
C HIS A 64 2.63 -16.66 -14.14
N PHE A 65 2.15 -16.54 -12.91
CA PHE A 65 2.35 -17.51 -11.84
C PHE A 65 1.68 -18.85 -12.18
N LYS A 66 0.47 -18.81 -12.75
CA LYS A 66 -0.23 -20.02 -13.21
C LYS A 66 0.46 -20.73 -14.39
N LYS A 67 1.22 -19.99 -15.21
CA LYS A 67 1.95 -20.55 -16.36
C LYS A 67 3.38 -21.01 -16.05
N THR A 68 4.07 -20.35 -15.11
CA THR A 68 5.53 -20.46 -14.99
C THR A 68 5.99 -20.82 -13.57
N GLY A 69 5.11 -20.78 -12.57
CA GLY A 69 5.42 -21.11 -11.16
C GLY A 69 6.39 -20.17 -10.44
N GLY A 70 7.13 -19.32 -11.16
CA GLY A 70 8.14 -18.40 -10.61
C GLY A 70 7.59 -17.04 -10.18
N LYS A 71 8.23 -16.45 -9.15
CA LYS A 71 8.02 -15.06 -8.70
C LYS A 71 8.48 -14.10 -9.81
N SER A 72 7.54 -13.47 -10.50
CA SER A 72 7.84 -12.51 -11.57
C SER A 72 8.15 -11.12 -11.01
N ILE A 73 9.00 -10.35 -11.72
CA ILE A 73 9.31 -8.93 -11.44
C ILE A 73 8.04 -8.09 -11.27
N LEU A 74 6.95 -8.47 -11.93
CA LEU A 74 5.63 -7.85 -11.83
C LEU A 74 5.04 -7.90 -10.40
N ALA A 75 5.33 -8.96 -9.64
CA ALA A 75 4.87 -9.09 -8.25
C ALA A 75 5.60 -8.11 -7.32
N TYR A 76 6.90 -7.92 -7.56
CA TYR A 76 7.70 -6.94 -6.84
C TYR A 76 7.22 -5.51 -7.15
N LEU A 77 7.03 -5.21 -8.44
CA LEU A 77 6.53 -3.90 -8.88
C LEU A 77 5.13 -3.60 -8.31
N HIS A 78 4.22 -4.58 -8.33
CA HIS A 78 2.88 -4.45 -7.76
C HIS A 78 2.91 -4.12 -6.27
N ARG A 79 3.78 -4.80 -5.51
CA ARG A 79 3.94 -4.57 -4.05
C ARG A 79 4.53 -3.19 -3.75
N TRP A 80 5.55 -2.75 -4.49
CA TRP A 80 6.16 -1.45 -4.28
C TRP A 80 5.26 -0.29 -4.69
N ILE A 81 4.53 -0.42 -5.82
CA ILE A 81 3.54 0.57 -6.23
C ILE A 81 2.44 0.69 -5.17
N GLY A 82 1.94 -0.43 -4.64
CA GLY A 82 0.94 -0.43 -3.56
C GLY A 82 1.46 0.24 -2.28
N ARG A 83 2.73 0.00 -1.91
CA ARG A 83 3.34 0.64 -0.73
C ARG A 83 3.49 2.16 -0.92
N GLY A 84 4.02 2.59 -2.07
CA GLY A 84 4.17 4.01 -2.39
C GLY A 84 2.83 4.73 -2.46
N SER A 85 1.79 4.07 -2.98
CA SER A 85 0.47 4.66 -3.14
C SER A 85 -0.25 4.83 -1.80
N VAL A 86 -0.02 3.96 -0.82
CA VAL A 86 -0.52 4.16 0.56
C VAL A 86 0.14 5.36 1.23
N LEU A 87 1.46 5.53 1.07
CA LEU A 87 2.17 6.71 1.59
C LEU A 87 1.64 8.01 0.98
N LEU A 88 1.47 8.03 -0.35
CA LEU A 88 0.88 9.18 -1.04
C LEU A 88 -0.56 9.43 -0.61
N GLY A 89 -1.33 8.38 -0.37
CA GLY A 89 -2.68 8.46 0.20
C GLY A 89 -2.70 9.10 1.58
N MET A 90 -1.79 8.72 2.49
CA MET A 90 -1.68 9.31 3.82
C MET A 90 -1.27 10.78 3.79
N ILE A 91 -0.31 11.15 2.93
CA ILE A 91 0.08 12.56 2.70
C ILE A 91 -1.14 13.34 2.18
N ASN A 92 -1.88 12.76 1.23
CA ASN A 92 -3.08 13.36 0.69
C ASN A 92 -4.15 13.55 1.78
N THR A 93 -4.40 12.55 2.63
CA THR A 93 -5.32 12.66 3.77
C THR A 93 -4.90 13.77 4.74
N GLY A 94 -3.60 13.89 5.05
CA GLY A 94 -3.06 14.97 5.89
C GLY A 94 -3.26 16.36 5.28
N LEU A 95 -3.04 16.50 3.97
CA LEU A 95 -3.31 17.74 3.22
C LEU A 95 -4.80 18.10 3.25
N GLY A 96 -5.69 17.11 3.12
CA GLY A 96 -7.15 17.30 3.20
C GLY A 96 -7.60 17.85 4.56
N PHE A 97 -7.03 17.34 5.66
CA PHE A 97 -7.32 17.87 7.00
C PHE A 97 -6.74 19.26 7.25
N GLN A 98 -5.55 19.56 6.69
CA GLN A 98 -4.97 20.91 6.77
C GLN A 98 -5.83 21.93 6.01
N LEU A 99 -6.42 21.52 4.90
CA LEU A 99 -7.42 22.26 4.14
C LEU A 99 -8.68 22.53 4.97
N ALA A 100 -9.22 21.50 5.63
CA ALA A 100 -10.41 21.63 6.47
C ALA A 100 -10.20 22.61 7.64
N LYS A 101 -8.98 22.68 8.19
CA LYS A 101 -8.57 23.65 9.22
C LYS A 101 -8.60 25.09 8.71
N LYS A 102 -8.05 25.34 7.52
CA LYS A 102 -7.98 26.70 6.94
C LYS A 102 -9.36 27.25 6.55
N ASN A 103 -10.32 26.36 6.28
CA ASN A 103 -11.66 26.72 5.81
C ASN A 103 -12.72 26.87 6.93
N VAL A 104 -12.37 26.84 8.21
CA VAL A 104 -13.29 27.16 9.35
C VAL A 104 -14.60 26.35 9.34
N ILE A 105 -14.56 25.08 8.91
CA ILE A 105 -15.74 24.19 8.94
C ILE A 105 -15.72 23.28 10.18
N ILE A 106 -14.59 23.21 10.92
CA ILE A 106 -14.39 22.18 11.96
C ILE A 106 -13.89 22.79 13.29
N HIS A 107 -14.63 22.53 14.38
CA HIS A 107 -14.24 22.83 15.76
C HIS A 107 -12.85 22.26 16.08
N LYS A 108 -12.01 23.01 16.83
CA LYS A 108 -10.62 22.62 17.19
C LYS A 108 -10.49 21.18 17.69
N SER A 109 -11.49 20.65 18.41
CA SER A 109 -11.49 19.30 18.98
C SER A 109 -11.55 18.18 17.91
N SER A 110 -12.30 18.37 16.83
CA SER A 110 -12.40 17.37 15.74
C SER A 110 -11.11 17.28 14.92
N TYR A 111 -10.33 18.36 14.82
CA TYR A 111 -9.05 18.37 14.11
C TYR A 111 -8.00 17.50 14.82
N VAL A 112 -7.87 17.65 16.15
CA VAL A 112 -6.90 16.88 16.94
C VAL A 112 -7.20 15.39 16.82
N ARG A 113 -8.47 14.99 16.93
CA ARG A 113 -8.88 13.58 16.76
C ARG A 113 -8.49 13.02 15.40
N SER A 114 -8.67 13.78 14.31
CA SER A 114 -8.32 13.32 12.96
C SER A 114 -6.82 13.11 12.78
N TYR A 115 -5.97 13.98 13.34
CA TYR A 115 -4.52 13.81 13.29
C TYR A 115 -4.03 12.64 14.16
N VAL A 116 -4.66 12.43 15.33
CA VAL A 116 -4.37 11.28 16.18
C VAL A 116 -4.72 9.97 15.44
N LEU A 117 -5.89 9.91 14.81
CA LEU A 117 -6.29 8.76 13.99
C LEU A 117 -5.34 8.52 12.81
N LEU A 118 -4.92 9.60 12.12
CA LEU A 118 -3.93 9.51 11.05
C LEU A 118 -2.59 8.97 11.57
N GLY A 119 -2.11 9.45 12.71
CA GLY A 119 -0.88 8.98 13.35
C GLY A 119 -0.94 7.50 13.72
N ILE A 120 -2.05 7.04 14.30
CA ILE A 120 -2.27 5.63 14.63
C ILE A 120 -2.25 4.77 13.36
N LEU A 121 -2.96 5.18 12.31
CA LEU A 121 -2.99 4.46 11.03
C LEU A 121 -1.61 4.37 10.38
N VAL A 122 -0.83 5.45 10.41
CA VAL A 122 0.57 5.46 9.93
C VAL A 122 1.42 4.48 10.73
N PHE A 123 1.31 4.50 12.06
CA PHE A 123 2.09 3.64 12.94
C PHE A 123 1.77 2.15 12.72
N VAL A 124 0.48 1.81 12.60
CA VAL A 124 0.03 0.44 12.28
C VAL A 124 0.59 0.01 10.92
N TRP A 125 0.53 0.87 9.91
CA TRP A 125 1.06 0.55 8.58
C TRP A 125 2.58 0.33 8.59
N ILE A 126 3.34 1.21 9.26
CA ILE A 126 4.79 1.05 9.42
C ILE A 126 5.11 -0.27 10.12
N SER A 127 4.37 -0.61 11.18
CA SER A 127 4.53 -1.89 11.89
C SER A 127 4.33 -3.06 10.93
N PHE A 128 3.26 -3.07 10.14
CA PHE A 128 3.03 -4.11 9.13
C PHE A 128 4.14 -4.20 8.09
N VAL A 129 4.65 -3.06 7.60
CA VAL A 129 5.76 -3.03 6.63
C VAL A 129 7.03 -3.64 7.23
N ILE A 130 7.33 -3.33 8.49
CA ILE A 130 8.48 -3.90 9.22
C ILE A 130 8.28 -5.40 9.43
N TYR A 131 7.11 -5.84 9.90
CA TYR A 131 6.82 -7.27 10.09
C TYR A 131 7.00 -8.07 8.81
N ASP A 132 6.49 -7.55 7.68
CA ASP A 132 6.60 -8.19 6.37
C ASP A 132 8.07 -8.26 5.90
N GLU A 133 8.86 -7.20 6.09
CA GLU A 133 10.30 -7.20 5.79
C GLU A 133 11.10 -8.18 6.66
N LEU A 134 10.81 -8.24 7.97
CA LEU A 134 11.41 -9.21 8.89
C LEU A 134 11.05 -10.64 8.50
N ASN A 135 9.81 -10.89 8.08
CA ASN A 135 9.36 -12.21 7.68
C ASN A 135 10.05 -12.68 6.39
N LEU A 136 10.25 -11.77 5.43
CA LEU A 136 11.04 -12.02 4.21
C LEU A 136 12.49 -12.39 4.53
N ARG A 137 13.12 -11.67 5.46
CA ARG A 137 14.50 -11.95 5.90
C ARG A 137 14.61 -13.29 6.60
N LYS A 138 13.64 -13.65 7.44
CA LYS A 138 13.58 -14.98 8.08
C LYS A 138 13.48 -16.10 7.05
N SER A 139 12.64 -15.92 6.03
CA SER A 139 12.51 -16.90 4.93
C SER A 139 13.78 -17.02 4.08
N ALA A 140 14.51 -15.92 3.85
CA ALA A 140 15.79 -15.96 3.14
C ALA A 140 16.89 -16.67 3.96
N ALA A 141 17.00 -16.35 5.25
CA ALA A 141 17.98 -16.97 6.13
C ALA A 141 17.76 -18.49 6.32
N ALA A 142 16.51 -18.93 6.41
CA ALA A 142 16.18 -20.35 6.52
C ALA A 142 16.59 -21.16 5.28
N VAL A 143 16.46 -20.59 4.08
CA VAL A 143 16.86 -21.25 2.82
C VAL A 143 18.38 -21.40 2.73
N THR A 144 19.14 -20.39 3.18
CA THR A 144 20.60 -20.45 3.21
C THR A 144 21.11 -21.51 4.20
N ASP A 145 20.52 -21.58 5.40
CA ASP A 145 20.88 -22.56 6.44
C ASP A 145 20.58 -24.01 6.01
N GLU A 146 19.46 -24.26 5.31
CA GLU A 146 19.18 -25.60 4.75
C GLU A 146 20.10 -25.97 3.57
N GLY A 147 20.48 -24.99 2.75
CA GLY A 147 21.43 -25.21 1.65
C GLY A 147 22.84 -25.57 2.14
N GLU A 148 23.30 -24.91 3.21
CA GLU A 148 24.61 -25.18 3.84
C GLU A 148 24.64 -26.57 4.47
N LYS A 149 23.60 -26.94 5.24
CA LYS A 149 23.46 -28.29 5.84
C LYS A 149 23.37 -29.42 4.81
N GLY A 150 22.76 -29.14 3.65
CA GLY A 150 22.68 -30.08 2.54
C GLY A 150 24.04 -30.31 1.87
N ALA A 151 24.81 -29.23 1.67
CA ALA A 151 26.15 -29.29 1.09
C ALA A 151 27.14 -30.05 2.00
N THR A 152 27.14 -29.78 3.30
CA THR A 152 28.02 -30.47 4.27
C THR A 152 27.73 -31.97 4.35
N LYS A 153 26.45 -32.38 4.30
CA LYS A 153 26.08 -33.81 4.25
C LYS A 153 26.56 -34.50 2.99
N HIS A 154 26.51 -33.81 1.84
CA HIS A 154 26.90 -34.38 0.56
C HIS A 154 28.43 -34.51 0.43
N GLU A 155 29.18 -33.62 1.09
CA GLU A 155 30.64 -33.68 1.17
C GLU A 155 31.10 -34.81 2.10
N GLN A 156 30.47 -34.97 3.25
CA GLN A 156 30.78 -36.02 4.22
C GLN A 156 30.52 -37.43 3.67
N ASN A 157 29.42 -37.63 2.94
CA ASN A 157 29.11 -38.91 2.30
C ASN A 157 30.09 -39.30 1.17
N LYS A 158 30.83 -38.33 0.62
CA LYS A 158 31.83 -38.55 -0.44
C LYS A 158 33.23 -38.90 0.11
N VAL A 159 33.48 -38.59 1.39
CA VAL A 159 34.75 -38.91 2.07
C VAL A 159 34.69 -40.31 2.68
N ASP A 160 33.49 -40.81 3.00
CA ASP A 160 33.26 -42.13 3.60
C ASP A 160 33.09 -43.27 2.55
N THR A 161 33.25 -42.99 1.25
CA THR A 161 33.21 -43.97 0.13
C THR A 161 34.55 -44.08 -0.59
#